data_AF-A0A024WD51-F1
#
_entry.id   AF-A0A024WD51-F1
#
_cell.length_a   1.000
_cell.length_b   1.000
_cell.length_c   1.000
_cell.angle_alpha   90.00
_cell.angle_beta   90.00
_cell.angle_gamma   90.00
#
_symmetry.space_group_name_H-M   'P 1'
#
loop_
_entity.id
_entity.type
_entity.pdbx_description
1 polymer ?
#
loop_
_entity_poly.entity_id
_entity_poly.type
_entity_poly.pdbx_seq_one_letter_code
_entity_poly.pdbx_strand_id
1 'polypeptide(L)'
;MRGGGAGEENHHEENISEIWIEQLIETIEFILGLISNTASYLRLWALSLAHQQLSFVFFEQTILNSLKRNSFMSVLINLILFSQLFSILTIAVILCMDTLECFLHSLRLQWVEFQNKFYKGDGIPFKPFNIKKLLNENE
;
A
#
# COMPACT_ATOMS: atom_id res chain seq x y z
N MET A 1 -32.44 28.56 59.72
CA MET A 1 -31.15 27.92 60.10
C MET A 1 -31.14 26.51 59.53
N ARG A 2 -30.14 26.20 58.67
CA ARG A 2 -29.67 24.87 58.19
C ARG A 2 -30.68 24.02 57.39
N GLY A 3 -30.33 23.32 56.31
CA GLY A 3 -29.07 23.06 55.61
C GLY A 3 -29.32 23.07 54.09
N GLY A 4 -28.34 23.35 53.24
CA GLY A 4 -27.23 22.43 52.90
C GLY A 4 -27.81 21.40 51.92
N GLY A 5 -27.67 21.49 50.60
CA GLY A 5 -26.47 21.79 49.83
C GLY A 5 -25.75 20.47 49.54
N ALA A 6 -26.10 19.81 48.42
CA ALA A 6 -25.31 18.79 47.72
C ALA A 6 -26.19 18.16 46.62
N GLY A 7 -25.93 18.50 45.35
CA GLY A 7 -26.65 17.92 44.22
C GLY A 7 -26.06 18.23 42.84
N GLU A 8 -24.79 18.66 42.76
CA GLU A 8 -24.17 19.10 41.49
C GLU A 8 -22.76 18.50 41.27
N GLU A 9 -22.50 17.27 41.75
CA GLU A 9 -21.18 16.62 41.54
C GLU A 9 -21.19 15.41 40.59
N ASN A 10 -22.35 14.94 40.12
CA ASN A 10 -22.42 13.70 39.31
C ASN A 10 -22.43 13.91 37.78
N HIS A 11 -22.60 15.15 37.28
CA HIS A 11 -22.60 15.40 35.82
C HIS A 11 -21.19 15.58 35.22
N HIS A 12 -20.18 15.83 36.04
CA HIS A 12 -18.80 15.93 35.58
C HIS A 12 -18.08 14.58 35.57
N GLU A 13 -18.32 13.69 36.54
CA GLU A 13 -17.63 12.39 36.59
C GLU A 13 -17.97 11.50 35.39
N GLU A 14 -19.21 11.51 34.90
CA GLU A 14 -19.58 10.75 33.70
C GLU A 14 -18.82 11.23 32.45
N ASN A 15 -18.70 12.55 32.24
CA ASN A 15 -17.93 13.12 31.12
C ASN A 15 -16.44 12.81 31.23
N ILE A 16 -15.85 12.91 32.42
CA ILE A 16 -14.42 12.65 32.60
C ILE A 16 -14.16 11.16 32.37
N SER A 17 -15.02 10.27 32.87
CA SER A 17 -14.93 8.82 32.64
C SER A 17 -15.08 8.43 31.16
N GLU A 18 -15.96 9.10 30.43
CA GLU A 18 -16.17 8.89 28.99
C GLU A 18 -14.93 9.32 28.19
N ILE A 19 -14.37 10.49 28.50
CA ILE A 19 -13.10 10.98 27.91
C ILE A 19 -11.94 10.02 28.21
N TRP A 20 -11.85 9.49 29.44
CA TRP A 20 -10.83 8.50 29.79
C TRP A 20 -10.96 7.21 29.00
N ILE A 21 -12.19 6.73 28.77
CA ILE A 21 -12.44 5.51 27.99
C ILE A 21 -12.12 5.76 26.51
N GLU A 22 -12.55 6.88 25.92
CA GLU A 22 -12.23 7.24 24.54
C GLU A 22 -10.71 7.37 24.32
N GLN A 23 -10.01 8.06 25.23
CA GLN A 23 -8.56 8.22 25.14
C GLN A 23 -7.82 6.90 25.28
N LEU A 24 -8.30 5.99 26.13
CA LEU A 24 -7.73 4.66 26.29
C LEU A 24 -7.90 3.81 25.03
N ILE A 25 -9.08 3.86 24.40
CA ILE A 25 -9.34 3.17 23.13
C ILE A 25 -8.44 3.72 22.02
N GLU A 26 -8.37 5.05 21.87
CA GLU A 26 -7.53 5.70 20.86
C GLU A 26 -6.04 5.38 21.07
N THR A 27 -5.58 5.25 22.33
CA THR A 27 -4.20 4.87 22.64
C THR A 27 -3.88 3.44 22.24
N ILE A 28 -4.78 2.49 22.51
CA ILE A 28 -4.61 1.08 22.11
C ILE A 28 -4.65 0.97 20.58
N GLU A 29 -5.59 1.64 19.93
CA GLU A 29 -5.70 1.70 18.48
C GLU A 29 -4.44 2.31 17.85
N PHE A 30 -3.88 3.36 18.45
CA PHE A 30 -2.64 3.98 17.98
C PHE A 30 -1.44 3.03 18.07
N ILE A 31 -1.24 2.32 19.19
CA ILE A 31 -0.11 1.40 19.36
C ILE A 31 -0.25 0.18 18.43
N LEU A 32 -1.45 -0.39 18.34
CA LEU A 32 -1.73 -1.50 17.40
C LEU A 32 -1.55 -1.06 15.95
N GLY A 33 -2.00 0.16 15.61
CA GLY A 33 -1.80 0.78 14.30
C GLY A 33 -0.32 1.04 13.99
N LEU A 34 0.48 1.48 14.96
CA LEU A 34 1.92 1.69 14.80
C LEU A 34 2.65 0.38 14.46
N ILE A 35 2.38 -0.68 15.22
CA ILE A 35 2.98 -2.00 15.00
C ILE A 35 2.50 -2.59 13.66
N SER A 36 1.21 -2.44 13.35
CA SER A 36 0.62 -2.90 12.08
C SER A 36 1.28 -2.21 10.88
N ASN A 37 1.39 -0.88 10.89
CA ASN A 37 2.06 -0.14 9.82
C ASN A 37 3.51 -0.60 9.67
N THR A 38 4.23 -0.70 10.78
CA THR A 38 5.64 -1.14 10.77
C THR A 38 5.79 -2.54 10.18
N ALA A 39 4.96 -3.50 10.60
CA ALA A 39 4.97 -4.87 10.09
C ALA A 39 4.59 -4.94 8.59
N SER A 40 3.71 -4.07 8.13
CA SER A 40 3.27 -4.00 6.74
C SER A 40 4.41 -3.67 5.78
N TYR A 41 5.42 -2.88 6.19
CA TYR A 41 6.60 -2.58 5.37
C TYR A 41 7.48 -3.80 5.08
N LEU A 42 7.42 -4.86 5.89
CA LEU A 42 8.15 -6.12 5.64
C LEU A 42 7.73 -6.76 4.31
N ARG A 43 6.50 -6.49 3.86
CA ARG A 43 5.97 -6.93 2.57
C ARG A 43 6.78 -6.41 1.39
N LEU A 44 7.20 -5.15 1.43
CA LEU A 44 8.01 -4.55 0.37
C LEU A 44 9.41 -5.18 0.34
N TRP A 45 9.96 -5.47 1.52
CA TRP A 45 11.22 -6.19 1.62
C TRP A 45 11.13 -7.62 1.07
N ALA A 46 10.08 -8.36 1.43
CA ALA A 46 9.85 -9.71 0.93
C ALA A 46 9.63 -9.75 -0.59
N LEU A 47 8.87 -8.79 -1.14
CA LEU A 47 8.65 -8.67 -2.57
C LEU A 47 9.95 -8.34 -3.31
N SER A 48 10.80 -7.47 -2.73
CA SER A 48 12.13 -7.17 -3.27
C SER A 48 13.05 -8.41 -3.30
N LEU A 49 13.05 -9.22 -2.23
CA LEU A 49 13.80 -10.49 -2.20
C LEU A 49 13.30 -11.49 -3.25
N ALA A 50 11.99 -11.64 -3.40
CA ALA A 50 11.41 -12.54 -4.39
C ALA A 50 11.75 -12.08 -5.82
N HIS A 51 11.63 -10.79 -6.11
CA HIS A 51 11.98 -10.20 -7.40
C HIS A 51 13.46 -10.40 -7.76
N GLN A 52 14.35 -10.22 -6.78
CA GLN A 52 15.78 -10.48 -6.94
C GLN A 52 16.05 -11.95 -7.27
N GLN A 53 15.43 -12.87 -6.53
CA GLN A 53 15.61 -14.31 -6.73
C GLN A 53 15.05 -14.77 -8.07
N LEU A 54 13.87 -14.28 -8.46
CA LEU A 54 13.23 -14.58 -9.75
C LEU A 54 14.12 -14.13 -10.92
N SER A 55 14.67 -12.92 -10.83
CA SER A 55 15.59 -12.36 -11.84
C SER A 55 16.85 -13.22 -12.00
N PHE A 56 17.42 -13.69 -10.89
CA PHE A 56 18.59 -14.57 -10.90
C PHE A 56 18.28 -15.91 -11.58
N VAL A 57 17.16 -16.55 -11.23
CA VAL A 57 16.76 -17.83 -11.83
C VAL A 57 16.50 -17.70 -13.34
N PHE A 58 15.87 -16.63 -13.80
CA PHE A 58 15.68 -16.41 -15.24
C PHE A 58 16.99 -16.19 -15.99
N PHE A 59 17.95 -15.49 -15.38
CA PHE A 59 19.27 -15.31 -15.96
C PHE A 59 20.03 -16.64 -16.07
N GLU A 60 20.01 -17.46 -15.01
CA GLU A 60 20.65 -18.78 -15.01
C GLU A 60 20.03 -19.73 -16.05
N GLN A 61 18.70 -19.81 -16.08
CA GLN A 61 17.99 -20.73 -16.97
C GLN A 61 18.10 -20.33 -18.45
N THR A 62 18.30 -19.05 -18.73
CA THR A 62 18.32 -18.54 -20.11
C THR A 62 19.74 -18.35 -20.64
N ILE A 63 20.51 -17.43 -20.05
CA ILE A 63 21.81 -17.00 -20.58
C ILE A 63 22.91 -18.04 -20.27
N LEU A 64 22.99 -18.49 -19.01
CA LEU A 64 23.97 -19.48 -18.58
C LEU A 64 23.77 -20.83 -19.27
N ASN A 65 22.52 -21.26 -19.45
CA ASN A 65 22.21 -22.49 -20.18
C ASN A 65 22.57 -22.39 -21.68
N SER A 66 22.37 -21.22 -22.29
CA SER A 66 22.76 -20.98 -23.69
C SER A 66 24.28 -21.08 -23.93
N LEU A 67 25.11 -20.93 -22.90
CA LEU A 67 26.56 -20.89 -23.00
C LEU A 67 27.24 -22.26 -22.84
N LYS A 68 26.53 -23.28 -22.33
CA LYS A 68 27.07 -24.64 -22.05
C LYS A 68 27.38 -25.51 -23.29
N ARG A 69 27.24 -25.00 -24.51
CA ARG A 69 27.40 -25.80 -25.75
C ARG A 69 28.83 -25.69 -26.30
N ASN A 70 29.39 -26.79 -26.79
CA ASN A 70 30.82 -26.87 -27.20
C ASN A 70 31.17 -26.20 -28.55
N SER A 71 30.19 -25.91 -29.42
CA SER A 71 30.48 -25.35 -30.76
C SER A 71 30.25 -23.84 -30.78
N PHE A 72 31.29 -23.06 -31.12
CA PHE A 72 31.26 -21.59 -31.14
C PHE A 72 30.10 -21.01 -31.97
N MET A 73 29.87 -21.54 -33.18
CA MET A 73 28.76 -21.10 -34.04
C MET A 73 27.38 -21.42 -33.45
N SER A 74 27.24 -22.57 -32.79
CA SER A 74 25.98 -22.93 -32.12
C SER A 74 25.73 -22.09 -30.88
N VAL A 75 26.77 -21.70 -30.13
CA VAL A 75 26.64 -20.79 -28.98
C VAL A 75 26.12 -19.42 -29.44
N LEU A 76 26.65 -18.86 -30.53
CA LEU A 76 26.25 -17.54 -31.02
C LEU A 76 24.77 -17.49 -31.44
N ILE A 77 24.31 -18.49 -32.18
CA ILE A 77 22.90 -18.58 -32.63
C ILE A 77 21.96 -18.75 -31.44
N ASN A 78 22.29 -19.64 -30.50
CA ASN A 78 21.45 -19.85 -29.32
C ASN A 78 21.44 -18.62 -28.41
N LEU A 79 22.56 -17.91 -28.27
CA LEU A 79 22.65 -16.70 -27.47
C LEU A 79 21.69 -15.63 -27.98
N ILE A 80 21.63 -15.41 -29.30
CA ILE A 80 20.70 -14.44 -29.90
C ILE A 80 19.24 -14.82 -29.62
N LEU A 81 18.88 -16.10 -29.79
CA LEU A 81 17.51 -16.58 -29.64
C LEU A 81 17.06 -16.55 -28.17
N PHE A 82 17.88 -17.08 -27.26
CA PHE A 82 17.59 -17.09 -25.83
C PHE A 82 17.68 -15.69 -25.22
N SER A 83 18.55 -14.80 -25.70
CA SER A 83 18.59 -13.40 -25.26
C SER A 83 17.32 -12.64 -25.63
N GLN A 84 16.76 -12.88 -26.83
CA GLN A 84 15.49 -12.27 -27.22
C GLN A 84 14.33 -12.78 -26.35
N LEU A 85 14.31 -14.08 -26.07
CA LEU A 85 13.35 -14.70 -25.16
C LEU A 85 13.46 -14.12 -23.74
N PHE A 86 14.69 -13.98 -23.22
CA PHE A 86 14.99 -13.40 -21.92
C PHE A 86 14.46 -11.96 -21.80
N SER A 87 14.68 -11.15 -22.85
CA SER A 87 14.23 -9.77 -22.89
C SER A 87 12.70 -9.67 -22.81
N ILE A 88 11.98 -10.48 -23.60
CA ILE A 88 10.51 -10.50 -23.58
C ILE A 88 9.99 -10.95 -22.21
N LEU A 89 10.56 -12.01 -21.64
CA LEU A 89 10.13 -12.54 -20.34
C LEU A 89 10.38 -11.54 -19.20
N THR A 90 11.53 -10.85 -19.22
CA THR A 90 11.87 -9.82 -18.22
C THR A 90 10.94 -8.61 -18.34
N ILE A 91 10.60 -8.16 -19.56
CA ILE A 91 9.66 -7.05 -19.72
C ILE A 91 8.24 -7.46 -19.28
N ALA A 92 7.78 -8.64 -19.68
CA ALA A 92 6.41 -9.07 -19.39
C ALA A 92 6.19 -9.38 -17.90
N VAL A 93 7.08 -10.17 -17.29
CA VAL A 93 6.90 -10.67 -15.91
C VAL A 93 7.50 -9.69 -14.90
N ILE A 94 8.81 -9.46 -14.98
CA ILE A 94 9.55 -8.65 -14.01
C ILE A 94 9.14 -7.17 -14.08
N LEU A 95 8.98 -6.59 -15.27
CA LEU A 95 8.66 -5.17 -15.38
C LEU A 95 7.15 -4.89 -15.29
N CYS A 96 6.29 -5.61 -16.02
CA CYS A 96 4.85 -5.34 -16.01
C CYS A 96 4.13 -5.90 -14.78
N MET A 97 4.33 -7.18 -14.45
CA MET A 97 3.56 -7.85 -13.39
C MET A 97 4.02 -7.42 -11.99
N ASP A 98 5.32 -7.57 -11.69
CA ASP A 98 5.83 -7.30 -10.33
C ASP A 98 5.75 -5.81 -9.95
N THR A 99 5.94 -4.90 -10.91
CA THR A 99 5.80 -3.46 -10.65
C THR A 99 4.35 -3.09 -10.34
N LEU A 100 3.37 -3.72 -10.98
CA LEU A 100 1.96 -3.50 -10.71
C LEU A 100 1.57 -4.03 -9.31
N GLU A 101 2.14 -5.16 -8.88
CA GLU A 101 1.98 -5.67 -7.52
C GLU A 101 2.55 -4.69 -6.49
N CYS A 102 3.77 -4.21 -6.69
CA CYS A 102 4.38 -3.18 -5.85
C CYS A 102 3.51 -1.90 -5.76
N PHE A 103 2.96 -1.47 -6.89
CA PHE A 103 2.10 -0.29 -6.97
C PHE A 103 0.82 -0.45 -6.14
N LEU A 104 0.10 -1.57 -6.29
CA LEU A 104 -1.13 -1.83 -5.53
C LEU A 104 -0.86 -2.04 -4.04
N HIS A 105 0.25 -2.70 -3.68
CA HIS A 105 0.67 -2.79 -2.29
C HIS A 105 0.96 -1.41 -1.69
N SER A 106 1.63 -0.54 -2.42
CA SER A 106 1.88 0.85 -1.98
C SER A 106 0.58 1.64 -1.85
N LEU A 107 -0.34 1.52 -2.81
CA LEU A 107 -1.65 2.17 -2.76
C LEU A 107 -2.48 1.70 -1.57
N ARG A 108 -2.42 0.41 -1.22
CA ARG A 108 -3.11 -0.15 -0.05
C ARG A 108 -2.55 0.41 1.25
N LEU A 109 -1.23 0.51 1.38
CA LEU A 109 -0.59 1.15 2.54
C LEU A 109 -1.01 2.62 2.63
N GLN A 110 -0.95 3.37 1.53
CA GLN A 110 -1.39 4.76 1.48
C GLN A 110 -2.88 4.93 1.86
N TRP A 111 -3.74 4.01 1.42
CA TRP A 111 -5.16 4.09 1.69
C TRP A 111 -5.51 3.66 3.12
N VAL A 112 -5.07 2.48 3.55
CA VAL A 112 -5.47 1.90 4.83
C VAL A 112 -4.65 2.45 5.99
N GLU A 113 -3.35 2.67 5.79
CA GLU A 113 -2.44 3.03 6.88
C GLU A 113 -2.23 4.53 6.99
N PHE A 114 -2.24 5.26 5.87
CA PHE A 114 -2.02 6.72 5.87
C PHE A 114 -3.34 7.51 5.99
N GLN A 115 -4.44 7.11 5.35
CA GLN A 115 -5.72 7.84 5.51
C GLN A 115 -6.40 7.56 6.84
N ASN A 116 -6.32 6.34 7.38
CA ASN A 116 -7.04 5.99 8.62
C ASN A 116 -6.51 6.74 9.86
N LYS A 117 -5.32 7.36 9.77
CA LYS A 117 -4.71 8.13 10.87
C LYS A 117 -4.97 9.64 10.81
N PHE A 118 -5.17 10.20 9.61
CA PHE A 118 -5.23 11.65 9.39
C PHE A 118 -6.53 12.14 8.74
N TYR A 119 -7.30 11.25 8.11
CA TYR A 119 -8.52 11.59 7.37
C TYR A 119 -9.75 11.23 8.19
N LYS A 120 -10.36 12.23 8.84
CA LYS A 120 -11.60 12.06 9.61
C LYS A 120 -12.86 11.87 8.74
N GLY A 121 -12.74 11.82 7.41
CA GLY A 121 -13.85 11.51 6.51
C GLY A 121 -14.98 12.55 6.44
N ASP A 122 -14.89 13.65 7.21
CA ASP A 122 -15.95 14.64 7.31
C ASP A 122 -15.66 15.84 6.41
N GLY A 123 -16.16 15.80 5.18
CA GLY A 123 -16.00 16.86 4.21
C GLY A 123 -17.11 16.88 3.17
N ILE A 124 -17.67 18.07 2.92
CA ILE A 124 -18.62 18.26 1.82
C ILE A 124 -17.84 18.36 0.48
N PRO A 125 -18.18 17.56 -0.54
CA PRO A 125 -17.52 17.65 -1.83
C PRO A 125 -17.85 19.00 -2.48
N PHE A 126 -16.81 19.79 -2.77
CA PHE A 126 -16.97 21.09 -3.42
C PHE A 126 -17.52 20.90 -4.85
N LYS A 127 -18.75 21.37 -5.09
CA LYS A 127 -19.35 21.47 -6.43
C LYS A 127 -19.31 22.93 -6.88
N PRO A 128 -18.36 23.32 -7.75
CA PRO A 128 -18.36 24.67 -8.31
C PRO A 128 -19.57 24.88 -9.20
N PHE A 129 -20.10 26.10 -9.20
CA PHE A 129 -21.17 26.51 -10.10
C PHE A 129 -20.67 26.50 -11.55
N ASN A 130 -21.12 25.54 -12.36
CA ASN A 130 -20.70 25.39 -13.75
C ASN A 130 -21.85 25.75 -14.70
N ILE A 131 -21.79 26.96 -15.26
CA ILE A 131 -22.79 27.52 -16.18
C ILE A 131 -22.94 26.65 -17.45
N LYS A 132 -21.87 25.99 -17.93
CA LYS A 132 -21.95 25.08 -19.08
C LYS A 132 -22.77 23.83 -18.81
N LYS A 133 -22.78 23.34 -17.56
CA LYS A 133 -23.55 22.15 -17.18
C LYS A 133 -25.05 22.46 -17.09
N LEU A 134 -25.40 23.66 -16.63
CA LEU A 134 -26.79 24.14 -16.55
C LEU A 134 -27.40 24.45 -17.92
N LEU A 135 -26.61 24.94 -18.89
CA LEU A 135 -27.11 25.23 -20.23
C LEU A 135 -27.44 23.96 -21.03
N ASN A 136 -26.63 22.90 -20.91
CA ASN A 136 -26.87 21.62 -21.59
C ASN A 136 -28.01 20.78 -20.96
N GLU A 137 -28.48 21.11 -19.76
CA GLU A 137 -29.56 20.40 -19.06
C GLU A 137 -30.94 21.04 -19.35
N ASN A 138 -30.95 22.22 -19.97
CA ASN A 138 -32.14 22.99 -20.36
C ASN A 138 -32.42 22.99 -21.88
N GLU A 139 -31.63 22.22 -22.64
CA GLU A 139 -31.85 21.90 -24.07
C GLU A 139 -32.31 20.44 -24.20
#